data_AF-A0A952VSD6-F1
#
_entry.id   AF-A0A952VSD6-F1
#
_cell.length_a   1.000
_cell.length_b   1.000
_cell.length_c   1.000
_cell.angle_alpha   90.00
_cell.angle_beta   90.00
_cell.angle_gamma   90.00
#
_symmetry.space_group_name_H-M   'P 1'
#
loop_
_entity.id
_entity.type
_entity.pdbx_description
1 polymer ?
#
loop_
_entity_poly.entity_id
_entity_poly.type
_entity_poly.pdbx_seq_one_letter_code
_entity_poly.pdbx_strand_id
1 'polypeptide(L)'
;MSDIVKSRIRQLYQFLREANHLRFRPVRCITEQPKVVRLADMPNHPAMQLYRPVRTENTQEVPDTLLRVKRPPLTKCPRPPASIVTWLLPNWDDPAKAVSVAESQNTTDNEAETITTRFEDDLHRVTDFKAWEEQRNEWIKPELAARKAMSFFEAFYDIYSAIEKDGEELELLVADGHFLWQATSGIDGSVTVHHPILFKRVELRFDPNIPEFTIHETDREPELYGSLFVDLQDIAPAAIRNRKAELENAGYHPLGWND
;
A
#
# COMPACT_ATOMS: atom_id res chain seq x y z
N MET A 1 -1.08 54.78 4.09
CA MET A 1 -0.86 53.89 2.93
C MET A 1 -1.95 54.17 1.91
N SER A 2 -1.62 54.69 0.72
CA SER A 2 -2.60 55.11 -0.31
C SER A 2 -3.47 53.95 -0.81
N ASP A 3 -4.77 54.17 -1.04
CA ASP A 3 -5.70 53.14 -1.53
C ASP A 3 -5.29 52.54 -2.88
N ILE A 4 -4.55 53.29 -3.69
CA ILE A 4 -3.96 52.82 -4.96
C ILE A 4 -2.90 51.75 -4.69
N VAL A 5 -2.10 51.91 -3.62
CA VAL A 5 -1.08 50.93 -3.22
C VAL A 5 -1.74 49.64 -2.73
N LYS A 6 -2.83 49.74 -1.94
CA LYS A 6 -3.60 48.57 -1.50
C LYS A 6 -4.24 47.82 -2.67
N SER A 7 -4.79 48.56 -3.64
CA SER A 7 -5.38 48.00 -4.86
C SER A 7 -4.34 47.22 -5.68
N ARG A 8 -3.16 47.82 -5.94
CA ARG A 8 -2.09 47.16 -6.69
C ARG A 8 -1.53 45.94 -5.96
N ILE A 9 -1.39 46.00 -4.63
CA ILE A 9 -0.98 44.85 -3.83
C ILE A 9 -2.00 43.71 -3.94
N ARG A 10 -3.30 44.00 -3.90
CA ARG A 10 -4.34 42.97 -4.10
C ARG A 10 -4.30 42.36 -5.49
N GLN A 11 -4.14 43.18 -6.53
CA GLN A 11 -4.04 42.71 -7.92
C GLN A 11 -2.78 41.84 -8.13
N LEU A 12 -1.64 42.24 -7.57
CA LEU A 12 -0.42 41.45 -7.60
C LEU A 12 -0.60 40.12 -6.86
N TYR A 13 -1.21 40.15 -5.67
CA TYR A 13 -1.50 38.93 -4.91
C TYR A 13 -2.46 38.00 -5.66
N GLN A 14 -3.53 38.54 -6.26
CA GLN A 14 -4.44 37.77 -7.11
C GLN A 14 -3.70 37.16 -8.29
N PHE A 15 -2.90 37.94 -9.03
CA PHE A 15 -2.11 37.45 -10.15
C PHE A 15 -1.14 36.32 -9.73
N LEU A 16 -0.40 36.51 -8.64
CA LEU A 16 0.51 35.49 -8.10
C LEU A 16 -0.24 34.24 -7.66
N ARG A 17 -1.43 34.39 -7.06
CA ARG A 17 -2.29 33.28 -6.66
C ARG A 17 -2.77 32.49 -7.88
N GLU A 18 -3.31 33.14 -8.90
CA GLU A 18 -3.76 32.48 -10.14
C GLU A 18 -2.60 31.80 -10.89
N ALA A 19 -1.44 32.47 -10.98
CA ALA A 19 -0.24 31.89 -11.59
C ALA A 19 0.31 30.69 -10.80
N ASN A 20 0.24 30.74 -9.47
CA ASN A 20 0.61 29.61 -8.61
C ASN A 20 -0.37 28.45 -8.78
N HIS A 21 -1.69 28.70 -8.87
CA HIS A 21 -2.69 27.66 -9.10
C HIS A 21 -2.56 26.94 -10.45
N LEU A 22 -2.22 27.67 -11.51
CA LEU A 22 -1.96 27.07 -12.83
C LEU A 22 -0.71 26.19 -12.83
N ARG A 23 0.28 26.53 -12.00
CA ARG A 23 1.56 25.83 -11.92
C ARG A 23 1.57 24.70 -10.88
N PHE A 24 0.76 24.82 -9.83
CA PHE A 24 0.64 23.89 -8.70
C PHE A 24 -0.82 23.59 -8.43
N ARG A 25 -1.43 22.81 -9.33
CA ARG A 25 -2.80 22.33 -9.15
C ARG A 25 -2.83 21.32 -7.99
N PRO A 26 -3.69 21.48 -6.97
CA PRO A 26 -3.74 20.54 -5.86
C PRO A 26 -4.12 19.14 -6.36
N VAL A 27 -3.37 18.12 -5.93
CA VAL A 27 -3.73 16.72 -6.15
C VAL A 27 -4.97 16.41 -5.32
N ARG A 28 -6.08 16.04 -5.97
CA ARG A 28 -7.39 15.86 -5.29
C ARG A 28 -7.79 14.42 -5.11
N CYS A 29 -7.19 13.51 -5.88
CA CYS A 29 -7.42 12.08 -5.75
C CYS A 29 -6.12 11.40 -5.34
N ILE A 30 -6.14 10.54 -4.33
CA ILE A 30 -4.95 9.81 -3.87
C ILE A 30 -4.30 9.00 -5.01
N THR A 31 -5.09 8.53 -5.97
CA THR A 31 -4.63 7.77 -7.13
C THR A 31 -3.80 8.57 -8.13
N GLU A 32 -3.80 9.91 -8.02
CA GLU A 32 -2.96 10.80 -8.83
C GLU A 32 -1.55 10.97 -8.25
N GLN A 33 -1.32 10.49 -7.01
CA GLN A 33 0.01 10.49 -6.41
C GLN A 33 0.93 9.47 -7.11
N PRO A 34 2.23 9.76 -7.26
CA PRO A 34 3.16 8.93 -8.03
C PRO A 34 3.31 7.52 -7.45
N LYS A 35 3.25 7.40 -6.12
CA LYS A 35 3.34 6.14 -5.38
C LYS A 35 2.39 6.19 -4.18
N VAL A 36 1.67 5.11 -3.95
CA VAL A 36 0.74 4.97 -2.81
C VAL A 36 0.82 3.54 -2.30
N VAL A 37 0.97 3.39 -0.98
CA VAL A 37 0.83 2.10 -0.29
C VAL A 37 -0.25 2.23 0.77
N ARG A 38 -1.28 1.39 0.69
CA ARG A 38 -2.37 1.38 1.66
C ARG A 38 -2.01 0.43 2.80
N LEU A 39 -1.73 0.99 3.98
CA LEU A 39 -1.34 0.20 5.16
C LEU A 39 -2.44 -0.76 5.64
N ALA A 40 -3.71 -0.48 5.37
CA ALA A 40 -4.82 -1.39 5.68
C ALA A 40 -4.77 -2.71 4.88
N ASP A 41 -4.03 -2.75 3.77
CA ASP A 41 -3.85 -3.96 2.98
C ASP A 41 -2.62 -4.76 3.43
N MET A 42 -1.87 -4.27 4.42
CA MET A 42 -0.68 -4.94 4.95
C MET A 42 -1.03 -6.32 5.50
N PRO A 43 -0.32 -7.39 5.09
CA PRO A 43 -0.59 -8.73 5.60
C PRO A 43 -0.16 -8.87 7.06
N ASN A 44 -0.87 -9.70 7.80
CA ASN A 44 -0.38 -10.19 9.08
C ASN A 44 0.73 -11.22 8.82
N HIS A 45 1.99 -10.77 8.84
CA HIS A 45 3.16 -11.59 8.56
C HIS A 45 4.35 -11.09 9.39
N PRO A 46 5.23 -11.96 9.92
CA PRO A 46 6.36 -11.54 10.77
C PRO A 46 7.33 -10.53 10.14
N ALA A 47 7.39 -10.51 8.81
CA ALA A 47 8.20 -9.56 8.04
C ALA A 47 7.59 -8.14 7.99
N MET A 48 6.35 -7.96 8.43
CA MET A 48 5.60 -6.70 8.38
C MET A 48 5.24 -6.31 9.82
N GLN A 49 5.76 -5.18 10.28
CA GLN A 49 5.51 -4.69 11.64
C GLN A 49 5.14 -3.21 11.58
N LEU A 50 3.99 -2.86 12.13
CA LEU A 50 3.52 -1.49 12.27
C LEU A 50 3.52 -1.12 13.75
N TYR A 51 4.18 -0.02 14.07
CA TYR A 51 4.29 0.52 15.42
C TYR A 51 3.57 1.87 15.43
N ARG A 52 2.43 1.92 16.11
CA ARG A 52 1.64 3.15 16.21
C ARG A 52 2.10 3.99 17.40
N PRO A 53 2.06 5.32 17.30
CA PRO A 53 2.18 6.19 18.46
C PRO A 53 1.14 5.85 19.53
N VAL A 54 1.56 5.87 20.79
CA VAL A 54 0.70 5.60 21.94
C VAL A 54 0.55 6.89 22.73
N ARG A 55 -0.69 7.24 23.06
CA ARG A 55 -0.99 8.37 23.93
C ARG A 55 -1.37 7.84 25.31
N THR A 56 -0.63 8.30 26.31
CA THR A 56 -1.02 8.16 27.72
C THR A 56 -1.56 9.50 28.22
N GLU A 57 -2.14 9.53 29.43
CA GLU A 57 -2.77 10.73 30.00
C GLU A 57 -1.84 11.95 30.04
N ASN A 58 -0.52 11.75 30.14
CA ASN A 58 0.45 12.83 30.35
C ASN A 58 1.56 12.89 29.28
N THR A 59 1.71 11.88 28.43
CA THR A 59 2.76 11.85 27.39
C THR A 59 2.29 11.15 26.12
N GLN A 60 2.79 11.64 25.00
CA GLN A 60 2.74 10.94 23.71
C GLN A 60 4.07 10.24 23.50
N GLU A 61 4.04 8.91 23.38
CA GLU A 61 5.21 8.11 23.04
C GLU A 61 5.12 7.71 21.58
N VAL A 62 6.04 8.24 20.79
CA VAL A 62 6.22 7.90 19.38
C VAL A 62 7.36 6.89 19.30
N PRO A 63 7.13 5.67 18.80
CA PRO A 63 8.21 4.73 18.51
C PRO A 63 9.18 5.31 17.48
N ASP A 64 10.48 5.09 17.66
CA ASP A 64 11.50 5.53 16.69
C ASP A 64 11.21 4.99 15.28
N THR A 65 10.81 3.71 15.18
CA THR A 65 10.37 3.08 13.93
C THR A 65 8.86 2.98 13.90
N LEU A 66 8.21 3.55 12.89
CA LEU A 66 6.76 3.46 12.65
C LEU A 66 6.37 2.22 11.85
N LEU A 67 7.19 1.83 10.87
CA LEU A 67 6.94 0.66 10.03
C LEU A 67 8.24 -0.06 9.75
N ARG A 68 8.20 -1.39 9.81
CA ARG A 68 9.27 -2.26 9.34
C ARG A 68 8.74 -3.25 8.30
N VAL A 69 9.45 -3.33 7.19
CA VAL A 69 9.13 -4.16 6.02
C VAL A 69 10.39 -4.94 5.64
N LYS A 70 10.50 -6.16 6.16
CA LYS A 70 11.58 -7.10 5.80
C LYS A 70 11.21 -7.85 4.52
N ARG A 71 12.21 -8.28 3.77
CA ARG A 71 12.02 -9.25 2.68
C ARG A 71 11.56 -10.60 3.27
N PRO A 72 10.33 -11.07 2.98
CA PRO A 72 9.85 -12.33 3.52
C PRO A 72 10.49 -13.52 2.78
N PRO A 73 10.72 -14.66 3.46
CA PRO A 73 11.09 -15.89 2.78
C PRO A 73 9.89 -16.45 2.02
N LEU A 74 10.08 -16.81 0.75
CA LEU A 74 9.11 -17.57 -0.03
C LEU A 74 9.49 -19.04 -0.03
N THR A 75 8.49 -19.91 0.07
CA THR A 75 8.70 -21.36 0.12
C THR A 75 8.17 -22.03 -1.15
N LYS A 76 8.72 -23.19 -1.48
CA LYS A 76 8.26 -23.96 -2.64
C LYS A 76 7.07 -24.83 -2.25
N CYS A 77 6.14 -25.03 -3.18
CA CYS A 77 5.06 -26.00 -3.04
C CYS A 77 5.65 -27.38 -2.67
N PRO A 78 5.04 -28.13 -1.73
CA PRO A 78 5.46 -29.49 -1.42
C PRO A 78 5.57 -30.33 -2.68
N ARG A 79 6.68 -31.07 -2.82
CA ARG A 79 6.95 -31.84 -4.02
C ARG A 79 5.94 -32.99 -4.15
N PRO A 80 5.19 -33.10 -5.26
CA PRO A 80 4.27 -34.21 -5.47
C PRO A 80 5.03 -35.54 -5.63
N PRO A 81 4.50 -36.65 -5.11
CA PRO A 81 5.00 -38.00 -5.38
C PRO A 81 5.06 -38.33 -6.88
N ALA A 82 6.00 -39.21 -7.25
CA ALA A 82 6.18 -39.64 -8.65
C ALA A 82 4.94 -40.34 -9.23
N SER A 83 4.12 -40.96 -8.38
CA SER A 83 2.85 -41.60 -8.71
C SER A 83 1.79 -40.62 -9.24
N ILE A 84 1.82 -39.36 -8.79
CA ILE A 84 0.81 -38.35 -9.13
C ILE A 84 1.32 -37.21 -10.02
N VAL A 85 2.64 -36.96 -10.06
CA VAL A 85 3.20 -35.74 -10.69
C VAL A 85 2.81 -35.60 -12.16
N THR A 86 2.76 -36.70 -12.91
CA THR A 86 2.39 -36.69 -14.34
C THR A 86 0.89 -36.48 -14.55
N TRP A 87 0.08 -36.66 -13.51
CA TRP A 87 -1.39 -36.56 -13.54
C TRP A 87 -1.91 -35.18 -13.14
N LEU A 88 -1.10 -34.39 -12.45
CA LEU A 88 -1.48 -33.04 -12.02
C LEU A 88 -1.69 -32.12 -13.23
N LEU A 89 -2.80 -31.40 -13.23
CA LEU A 89 -3.06 -30.37 -14.22
C LEU A 89 -2.16 -29.14 -13.99
N PRO A 90 -1.94 -28.29 -15.01
CA PRO A 90 -1.07 -27.12 -14.90
C PRO A 90 -1.42 -26.18 -13.74
N ASN A 91 -0.40 -25.48 -13.22
CA ASN A 91 -0.49 -24.54 -12.08
C ASN A 91 -0.82 -25.19 -10.73
N TRP A 92 -0.58 -26.49 -10.57
CA TRP A 92 -0.74 -27.18 -9.29
C TRP A 92 0.15 -26.61 -8.18
N ASP A 93 1.25 -25.94 -8.53
CA ASP A 93 2.20 -25.30 -7.62
C ASP A 93 1.84 -23.85 -7.26
N ASP A 94 0.80 -23.27 -7.87
CA ASP A 94 0.31 -21.93 -7.54
C ASP A 94 -0.63 -22.00 -6.32
N PRO A 95 -0.29 -21.35 -5.18
CA PRO A 95 -1.12 -21.38 -3.98
C PRO A 95 -2.47 -20.68 -4.17
N ALA A 96 -2.63 -19.83 -5.20
CA ALA A 96 -3.90 -19.18 -5.52
C ALA A 96 -4.84 -20.04 -6.38
N LYS A 97 -4.38 -21.22 -6.82
CA LYS A 97 -5.14 -22.13 -7.69
C LYS A 97 -5.52 -23.41 -6.94
N ALA A 98 -6.72 -23.90 -7.25
CA ALA A 98 -7.15 -25.22 -6.83
C ALA A 98 -6.34 -26.27 -7.60
N VAL A 99 -6.00 -27.36 -6.91
CA VAL A 99 -5.33 -28.48 -7.54
C VAL A 99 -6.35 -29.45 -8.15
N SER A 100 -5.99 -30.07 -9.26
CA SER A 100 -6.81 -31.07 -9.94
C SER A 100 -5.92 -32.05 -10.71
N VAL A 101 -6.46 -33.24 -10.97
CA VAL A 101 -5.80 -34.31 -11.71
C VAL A 101 -6.55 -34.59 -13.01
N ALA A 102 -5.85 -35.08 -14.03
CA ALA A 102 -6.48 -35.63 -15.22
C ALA A 102 -7.27 -36.90 -14.86
N GLU A 103 -8.51 -37.03 -15.34
CA GLU A 103 -9.35 -38.22 -15.08
C GLU A 103 -8.76 -39.50 -15.69
N SER A 104 -8.12 -39.37 -16.86
CA SER A 104 -7.46 -40.46 -17.57
C SER A 104 -6.25 -39.97 -18.36
N GLN A 105 -5.35 -40.89 -18.68
CA GLN A 105 -4.21 -40.69 -19.57
C GLN A 105 -4.14 -41.81 -20.60
N ASN A 106 -3.76 -41.45 -21.82
CA ASN A 106 -3.51 -42.40 -22.91
C ASN A 106 -2.01 -42.61 -23.03
N THR A 107 -1.58 -43.87 -22.94
CA THR A 107 -0.21 -44.30 -23.16
C THR A 107 -0.16 -45.32 -24.28
N THR A 108 0.86 -45.23 -25.13
CA THR A 108 1.08 -46.20 -26.20
C THR A 108 1.93 -47.34 -25.68
N ASP A 109 1.46 -48.57 -25.80
CA ASP A 109 2.23 -49.76 -25.42
C ASP A 109 3.26 -50.13 -26.52
N ASN A 110 4.13 -51.11 -26.23
CA ASN A 110 5.16 -51.65 -27.11
C ASN A 110 4.61 -52.17 -28.45
N GLU A 111 3.31 -52.49 -28.53
CA GLU A 111 2.62 -52.93 -29.75
C GLU A 111 1.93 -51.79 -30.53
N ALA A 112 2.18 -50.52 -30.16
CA ALA A 112 1.58 -49.32 -30.73
C ALA A 112 0.06 -49.15 -30.51
N GLU A 113 -0.54 -49.95 -29.62
CA GLU A 113 -1.92 -49.78 -29.18
C GLU A 113 -2.06 -48.68 -28.12
N THR A 114 -3.15 -47.93 -28.17
CA THR A 114 -3.45 -46.88 -27.19
C THR A 114 -4.17 -47.48 -26.00
N ILE A 115 -3.53 -47.43 -24.82
CA ILE A 115 -4.12 -47.86 -23.55
C ILE A 115 -4.57 -46.62 -22.79
N THR A 116 -5.87 -46.54 -22.49
CA THR A 116 -6.43 -45.52 -21.59
C THR A 116 -6.39 -46.04 -20.16
N THR A 117 -5.63 -45.37 -19.30
CA THR A 117 -5.60 -45.63 -17.84
C THR A 117 -6.37 -44.52 -17.14
N ARG A 118 -7.26 -44.84 -16.20
CA ARG A 118 -7.92 -43.84 -15.35
C ARG A 118 -7.08 -43.56 -14.11
N PHE A 119 -7.22 -42.37 -13.55
CA PHE A 119 -6.52 -41.99 -12.32
C PHE A 119 -6.91 -42.89 -11.13
N GLU A 120 -8.19 -43.23 -11.05
CA GLU A 120 -8.77 -44.06 -9.97
C GLU A 120 -8.39 -45.54 -10.03
N ASP A 121 -7.83 -46.02 -11.15
CA ASP A 121 -7.43 -47.43 -11.33
C ASP A 121 -6.28 -47.87 -10.40
N ASP A 122 -5.56 -46.91 -9.80
CA ASP A 122 -4.47 -47.16 -8.86
C ASP A 122 -4.79 -46.54 -7.50
N LEU A 123 -5.10 -47.41 -6.52
CA LEU A 123 -5.44 -47.01 -5.16
C LEU A 123 -4.27 -46.32 -4.43
N HIS A 124 -3.02 -46.70 -4.74
CA HIS A 124 -1.84 -46.07 -4.17
C HIS A 124 -1.73 -44.62 -4.64
N ARG A 125 -1.92 -44.38 -5.95
CA ARG A 125 -1.94 -43.04 -6.54
C ARG A 125 -3.04 -42.14 -5.94
N VAL A 126 -4.25 -42.66 -5.74
CA VAL A 126 -5.35 -41.91 -5.11
C VAL A 126 -5.01 -41.55 -3.66
N THR A 127 -4.36 -42.47 -2.93
CA THR A 127 -3.96 -42.24 -1.53
C THR A 127 -2.83 -41.20 -1.45
N ASP A 128 -1.83 -41.30 -2.31
CA ASP A 128 -0.72 -40.35 -2.41
C ASP A 128 -1.21 -38.93 -2.75
N PHE A 129 -2.18 -38.82 -3.65
CA PHE A 129 -2.77 -37.52 -4.00
C PHE A 129 -3.43 -36.86 -2.79
N LYS A 130 -4.25 -37.59 -2.04
CA LYS A 130 -4.91 -37.05 -0.84
C LYS A 130 -3.90 -36.62 0.21
N ALA A 131 -2.90 -37.45 0.49
CA ALA A 131 -1.86 -37.13 1.47
C ALA A 131 -1.02 -35.90 1.07
N TRP A 132 -0.69 -35.79 -0.22
CA TRP A 132 0.02 -34.62 -0.75
C TRP A 132 -0.86 -33.36 -0.78
N GLU A 133 -2.14 -33.48 -1.13
CA GLU A 133 -3.10 -32.38 -1.13
C GLU A 133 -3.26 -31.78 0.26
N GLU A 134 -3.29 -32.59 1.32
CA GLU A 134 -3.28 -32.13 2.71
C GLU A 134 -2.03 -31.29 3.02
N GLN A 135 -0.83 -31.78 2.68
CA GLN A 135 0.43 -31.03 2.88
C GLN A 135 0.43 -29.71 2.09
N ARG A 136 -0.08 -29.75 0.86
CA ARG A 136 -0.22 -28.55 0.03
C ARG A 136 -1.17 -27.55 0.68
N ASN A 137 -2.30 -27.99 1.20
CA ASN A 137 -3.29 -27.14 1.84
C ASN A 137 -2.75 -26.45 3.10
N GLU A 138 -1.94 -27.14 3.89
CA GLU A 138 -1.22 -26.55 5.03
C GLU A 138 -0.23 -25.46 4.61
N TRP A 139 0.44 -25.66 3.46
CA TRP A 139 1.41 -24.72 2.90
C TRP A 139 0.77 -23.45 2.30
N ILE A 140 -0.43 -23.53 1.71
CA ILE A 140 -1.07 -22.42 0.98
C ILE A 140 -1.22 -21.17 1.84
N LYS A 141 -1.77 -21.29 3.05
CA LYS A 141 -2.09 -20.13 3.89
C LYS A 141 -0.85 -19.30 4.28
N PRO A 142 0.21 -19.88 4.87
CA PRO A 142 1.43 -19.13 5.17
C PRO A 142 2.12 -18.59 3.90
N GLU A 143 2.12 -19.36 2.81
CA GLU A 143 2.73 -18.91 1.55
C GLU A 143 2.01 -17.70 0.94
N LEU A 144 0.67 -17.69 0.92
CA LEU A 144 -0.11 -16.54 0.41
C LEU A 144 0.18 -15.27 1.24
N ALA A 145 0.31 -15.40 2.57
CA ALA A 145 0.69 -14.28 3.43
C ALA A 145 2.12 -13.80 3.12
N ALA A 146 3.07 -14.72 2.91
CA ALA A 146 4.45 -14.39 2.54
C ALA A 146 4.55 -13.71 1.16
N ARG A 147 3.77 -14.15 0.17
CA ARG A 147 3.70 -13.52 -1.16
C ARG A 147 3.09 -12.12 -1.10
N LYS A 148 2.03 -11.93 -0.33
CA LYS A 148 1.47 -10.59 -0.09
C LYS A 148 2.47 -9.69 0.66
N ALA A 149 3.26 -10.26 1.57
CA ALA A 149 4.32 -9.53 2.25
C ALA A 149 5.45 -9.16 1.27
N MET A 150 5.76 -10.03 0.30
CA MET A 150 6.76 -9.75 -0.74
C MET A 150 6.32 -8.59 -1.63
N SER A 151 5.05 -8.55 -2.05
CA SER A 151 4.56 -7.43 -2.86
C SER A 151 4.63 -6.09 -2.12
N PHE A 152 4.47 -6.09 -0.78
CA PHE A 152 4.72 -4.91 0.03
C PHE A 152 6.20 -4.51 0.04
N PHE A 153 7.11 -5.47 0.23
CA PHE A 153 8.55 -5.22 0.16
C PHE A 153 8.97 -4.62 -1.19
N GLU A 154 8.46 -5.18 -2.30
CA GLU A 154 8.69 -4.66 -3.66
C GLU A 154 8.16 -3.24 -3.83
N ALA A 155 6.96 -2.95 -3.33
CA ALA A 155 6.40 -1.59 -3.36
C ALA A 155 7.25 -0.57 -2.59
N PHE A 156 7.81 -0.95 -1.43
CA PHE A 156 8.72 -0.08 -0.68
C PHE A 156 10.08 0.10 -1.37
N TYR A 157 10.58 -0.93 -2.03
CA TYR A 157 11.77 -0.82 -2.88
C TYR A 157 11.56 0.15 -4.04
N ASP A 158 10.40 0.09 -4.69
CA ASP A 158 10.02 1.02 -5.76
C ASP A 158 9.91 2.46 -5.26
N ILE A 159 9.36 2.68 -4.05
CA ILE A 159 9.28 4.00 -3.42
C ILE A 159 10.68 4.52 -3.10
N TYR A 160 11.51 3.69 -2.46
CA TYR A 160 12.90 4.04 -2.13
C TYR A 160 13.68 4.45 -3.37
N SER A 161 13.59 3.65 -4.44
CA SER A 161 14.28 3.92 -5.71
C SER A 161 13.80 5.23 -6.37
N ALA A 162 12.52 5.58 -6.21
CA ALA A 162 11.99 6.85 -6.71
C ALA A 162 12.51 8.04 -5.89
N ILE A 163 12.55 7.93 -4.56
CA ILE A 163 13.06 8.97 -3.66
C ILE A 163 14.57 9.18 -3.88
N GLU A 164 15.36 8.11 -4.05
CA GLU A 164 16.80 8.24 -4.34
C GLU A 164 17.07 8.97 -5.66
N LYS A 165 16.20 8.80 -6.66
CA LYS A 165 16.36 9.40 -7.98
C LYS A 165 15.90 10.85 -8.03
N ASP A 166 14.74 11.14 -7.44
CA ASP A 166 14.02 12.41 -7.59
C ASP A 166 13.74 13.06 -6.21
N GLY A 167 14.63 12.85 -5.22
CA GLY A 167 14.42 13.21 -3.81
C GLY A 167 14.35 14.71 -3.49
N GLU A 168 14.72 15.58 -4.43
CA GLU A 168 14.47 17.02 -4.30
C GLU A 168 13.00 17.38 -4.59
N GLU A 169 12.28 16.56 -5.34
CA GLU A 169 10.89 16.78 -5.76
C GLU A 169 9.89 15.89 -5.01
N LEU A 170 10.36 14.80 -4.40
CA LEU A 170 9.53 13.81 -3.71
C LEU A 170 9.78 13.81 -2.21
N GLU A 171 8.69 13.77 -1.45
CA GLU A 171 8.69 13.48 -0.01
C GLU A 171 7.78 12.30 0.30
N LEU A 172 8.09 11.55 1.36
CA LEU A 172 7.25 10.47 1.85
C LEU A 172 6.37 10.95 3.00
N LEU A 173 5.08 10.70 2.88
CA LEU A 173 4.06 11.09 3.85
C LEU A 173 3.32 9.85 4.35
N VAL A 174 3.09 9.79 5.66
CA VAL A 174 2.03 8.97 6.23
C VAL A 174 0.79 9.84 6.33
N ALA A 175 -0.36 9.31 5.91
CA ALA A 175 -1.56 10.11 5.72
C ALA A 175 -2.82 9.37 6.18
N ASP A 176 -3.77 10.12 6.75
CA ASP A 176 -5.10 9.65 7.14
C ASP A 176 -6.13 10.80 7.07
N GLY A 177 -7.35 10.58 7.59
CA GLY A 177 -8.45 11.51 7.49
C GLY A 177 -8.98 11.57 6.06
N HIS A 178 -9.32 10.41 5.50
CA HIS A 178 -9.73 10.29 4.10
C HIS A 178 -10.99 11.10 3.81
N PHE A 179 -10.87 12.09 2.93
CA PHE A 179 -11.95 12.98 2.58
C PHE A 179 -12.52 12.58 1.21
N LEU A 180 -13.80 12.20 1.18
CA LEU A 180 -14.57 11.98 -0.05
C LEU A 180 -15.64 13.06 -0.17
N TRP A 181 -15.47 13.98 -1.10
CA TRP A 181 -16.34 15.14 -1.24
C TRP A 181 -16.48 15.59 -2.69
N GLN A 182 -17.73 15.83 -3.13
CA GLN A 182 -18.00 16.55 -4.38
C GLN A 182 -18.03 18.04 -4.09
N ALA A 183 -17.08 18.77 -4.65
CA ALA A 183 -16.89 20.20 -4.43
C ALA A 183 -16.96 20.97 -5.75
N THR A 184 -17.09 22.28 -5.64
CA THR A 184 -16.97 23.19 -6.78
C THR A 184 -15.67 23.96 -6.63
N SER A 185 -14.73 23.79 -7.56
CA SER A 185 -13.56 24.65 -7.70
C SER A 185 -13.93 25.91 -8.49
N GLY A 186 -13.39 27.06 -8.08
CA GLY A 186 -13.47 28.30 -8.84
C GLY A 186 -12.69 28.28 -10.16
N ILE A 187 -11.82 27.29 -10.37
CA ILE A 187 -10.97 27.14 -11.56
C ILE A 187 -11.49 26.01 -12.45
N ASP A 188 -11.81 24.87 -11.83
CA ASP A 188 -12.05 23.60 -12.53
C ASP A 188 -13.55 23.22 -12.61
N GLY A 189 -14.44 24.00 -11.99
CA GLY A 189 -15.85 23.67 -11.89
C GLY A 189 -16.08 22.51 -10.91
N SER A 190 -16.97 21.57 -11.25
CA SER A 190 -17.25 20.41 -10.39
C SER A 190 -16.04 19.50 -10.30
N VAL A 191 -15.58 19.21 -9.08
CA VAL A 191 -14.41 18.36 -8.80
C VAL A 191 -14.71 17.35 -7.70
N THR A 192 -14.10 16.18 -7.79
CA THR A 192 -14.13 15.18 -6.73
C THR A 192 -12.84 15.27 -5.92
N VAL A 193 -12.99 15.41 -4.60
CA VAL A 193 -11.93 15.20 -3.63
C VAL A 193 -12.04 13.78 -3.11
N HIS A 194 -10.97 13.01 -3.23
CA HIS A 194 -10.84 11.64 -2.72
C HIS A 194 -9.41 11.43 -2.23
N HIS A 195 -9.05 12.10 -1.14
CA HIS A 195 -7.67 12.19 -0.65
C HIS A 195 -7.62 12.31 0.88
N PRO A 196 -6.64 11.69 1.56
CA PRO A 196 -6.37 11.97 2.98
C PRO A 196 -5.92 13.42 3.18
N ILE A 197 -6.24 14.03 4.31
CA ILE A 197 -5.92 15.44 4.56
C ILE A 197 -5.03 15.68 5.77
N LEU A 198 -4.80 14.67 6.61
CA LEU A 198 -3.91 14.73 7.75
C LEU A 198 -2.62 14.00 7.40
N PHE A 199 -1.49 14.71 7.38
CA PHE A 199 -0.20 14.20 6.96
C PHE A 199 0.84 14.26 8.08
N LYS A 200 1.80 13.35 8.04
CA LYS A 200 3.05 13.39 8.79
C LYS A 200 4.19 13.01 7.85
N ARG A 201 5.22 13.86 7.81
CA ARG A 201 6.44 13.58 7.05
C ARG A 201 7.26 12.50 7.74
N VAL A 202 7.71 11.55 6.95
CA VAL A 202 8.50 10.42 7.39
C VAL A 202 9.71 10.21 6.50
N GLU A 203 10.71 9.55 7.05
CA GLU A 203 11.91 9.14 6.35
C GLU A 203 11.86 7.63 6.08
N LEU A 204 12.24 7.23 4.87
CA LEU A 204 12.39 5.83 4.48
C LEU A 204 13.88 5.47 4.48
N ARG A 205 14.25 4.44 5.23
CA ARG A 205 15.63 3.93 5.31
C ARG A 205 15.67 2.47 4.85
N PHE A 206 16.74 2.11 4.13
CA PHE A 206 16.98 0.74 3.67
C PHE A 206 18.29 0.20 4.23
N ASP A 207 18.25 -0.99 4.83
CA ASP A 207 19.45 -1.75 5.18
C ASP A 207 19.67 -2.89 4.16
N PRO A 208 20.74 -2.85 3.35
CA PRO A 208 21.02 -3.92 2.38
C PRO A 208 21.59 -5.19 3.02
N ASN A 209 22.17 -5.13 4.22
CA ASN A 209 22.75 -6.29 4.90
C ASN A 209 21.66 -7.21 5.44
N ILE A 210 20.55 -6.60 5.88
CA ILE A 210 19.33 -7.28 6.29
C ILE A 210 18.23 -6.65 5.45
N PRO A 211 17.92 -7.15 4.23
CA PRO A 211 17.02 -6.52 3.28
C PRO A 211 15.69 -6.07 3.90
N GLU A 212 15.67 -4.84 4.39
CA GLU A 212 14.67 -4.30 5.29
C GLU A 212 14.51 -2.81 5.03
N PHE A 213 13.25 -2.39 4.92
CA PHE A 213 12.88 -0.98 4.96
C PHE A 213 12.32 -0.63 6.33
N THR A 214 12.70 0.55 6.81
CA THR A 214 12.16 1.16 8.02
C THR A 214 11.65 2.55 7.73
N ILE A 215 10.52 2.91 8.34
CA ILE A 215 9.94 4.26 8.30
C ILE A 215 10.11 4.91 9.67
N HIS A 216 10.62 6.12 9.69
CA HIS A 216 10.84 6.91 10.90
C HIS A 216 10.14 8.28 10.80
N GLU A 217 9.74 8.86 11.92
CA GLU A 217 9.27 10.24 11.91
C GLU A 217 10.41 11.23 11.63
N THR A 218 10.05 12.31 10.94
CA THR A 218 10.87 13.53 10.91
C THR A 218 10.50 14.44 12.08
N ASP A 219 11.33 15.46 12.30
CA ASP A 219 11.08 16.56 13.24
C ASP A 219 9.89 17.46 12.85
N ARG A 220 9.34 17.28 11.64
CA ARG A 220 8.18 18.05 11.18
C ARG A 220 6.90 17.55 11.84
N GLU A 221 6.14 18.50 12.39
CA GLU A 221 4.84 18.23 13.00
C GLU A 221 3.80 17.73 11.99
N PRO A 222 2.74 17.00 12.44
CA PRO A 222 1.60 16.69 11.61
C PRO A 222 0.96 17.96 11.01
N GLU A 223 0.51 17.87 9.76
CA GLU A 223 -0.09 19.00 9.05
C GLU A 223 -1.38 18.63 8.32
N LEU A 224 -2.24 19.64 8.13
CA LEU A 224 -3.38 19.51 7.23
C LEU A 224 -2.99 19.92 5.81
N TYR A 225 -3.45 19.15 4.82
CA TYR A 225 -3.29 19.43 3.40
C TYR A 225 -4.11 20.65 2.95
N GLY A 226 -3.70 21.83 3.40
CA GLY A 226 -4.48 23.05 3.27
C GLY A 226 -4.63 23.53 1.81
N SER A 227 -3.65 23.24 0.95
CA SER A 227 -3.69 23.64 -0.47
C SER A 227 -4.83 22.99 -1.24
N LEU A 228 -5.31 21.82 -0.78
CA LEU A 228 -6.49 21.13 -1.33
C LEU A 228 -7.75 22.03 -1.37
N PHE A 229 -7.87 22.95 -0.40
CA PHE A 229 -9.08 23.74 -0.19
C PHE A 229 -9.01 25.15 -0.79
N VAL A 230 -7.87 25.59 -1.31
CA VAL A 230 -7.63 27.01 -1.60
C VAL A 230 -8.51 27.55 -2.73
N ASP A 231 -8.79 26.73 -3.74
CA ASP A 231 -9.60 27.11 -4.90
C ASP A 231 -11.03 26.57 -4.84
N LEU A 232 -11.39 25.86 -3.77
CA LEU A 232 -12.74 25.35 -3.56
C LEU A 232 -13.67 26.46 -3.08
N GLN A 233 -14.89 26.48 -3.62
CA GLN A 233 -15.96 27.37 -3.21
C GLN A 233 -16.55 26.93 -1.86
N ASP A 234 -17.28 27.85 -1.21
CA ASP A 234 -17.94 27.63 0.07
C ASP A 234 -17.03 27.20 1.24
N ILE A 235 -15.72 27.40 1.09
CA ILE A 235 -14.74 27.22 2.17
C ILE A 235 -14.41 28.56 2.82
N ALA A 236 -14.70 28.68 4.11
CA ALA A 236 -14.26 29.82 4.91
C ALA A 236 -12.76 29.69 5.26
N PRO A 237 -11.87 30.61 4.86
CA PRO A 237 -10.45 30.52 5.18
C PRO A 237 -10.15 30.50 6.68
N ALA A 238 -11.02 31.13 7.49
CA ALA A 238 -10.93 31.09 8.94
C ALA A 238 -11.17 29.68 9.51
N ALA A 239 -12.07 28.89 8.91
CA ALA A 239 -12.33 27.53 9.36
C ALA A 239 -11.11 26.62 9.17
N ILE A 240 -10.43 26.71 8.02
CA ILE A 240 -9.20 25.95 7.76
C ILE A 240 -8.08 26.34 8.74
N ARG A 241 -7.90 27.65 9.01
CA ARG A 241 -6.93 28.10 10.01
C ARG A 241 -7.25 27.57 11.41
N ASN A 242 -8.52 27.59 11.82
CA ASN A 242 -8.94 27.08 13.13
C ASN A 242 -8.66 25.57 13.24
N ARG A 243 -8.91 24.78 12.19
CA ARG A 243 -8.60 23.35 12.17
C ARG A 243 -7.10 23.06 12.22
N LYS A 244 -6.26 23.89 11.58
CA LYS A 244 -4.80 23.80 11.70
C LYS A 244 -4.34 24.08 13.14
N ALA A 245 -4.83 25.16 13.75
CA ALA A 245 -4.51 25.47 15.15
C ALA A 245 -5.00 24.38 16.11
N GLU A 246 -6.15 23.76 15.83
CA GLU A 246 -6.63 22.61 16.61
C GLU A 246 -5.70 21.40 16.49
N LEU A 247 -5.23 21.08 15.28
CA LEU A 247 -4.27 20.00 15.06
C LEU A 247 -2.98 20.22 15.86
N GLU A 248 -2.42 21.44 15.77
CA GLU A 248 -1.21 21.83 16.50
C GLU A 248 -1.36 21.67 18.03
N ASN A 249 -2.55 21.95 18.57
CA ASN A 249 -2.81 21.84 20.01
C ASN A 249 -3.18 20.41 20.46
N ALA A 250 -3.88 19.66 19.62
CA ALA A 250 -4.41 18.35 19.98
C ALA A 250 -3.40 17.20 19.79
N GLY A 251 -2.40 17.40 18.94
CA GLY A 251 -1.33 16.44 18.66
C GLY A 251 -1.80 15.21 17.90
N TYR A 252 -2.81 15.32 17.03
CA TYR A 252 -3.30 14.17 16.25
C TYR A 252 -2.20 13.64 15.33
N HIS A 253 -2.03 12.32 15.32
CA HIS A 253 -1.08 11.63 14.45
C HIS A 253 -1.84 10.79 13.41
N PRO A 254 -1.46 10.77 12.11
CA PRO A 254 -2.19 10.03 11.07
C PRO A 254 -2.26 8.51 11.29
N LEU A 255 -1.32 7.91 12.02
CA LEU A 255 -1.41 6.48 12.39
C LEU A 255 -2.36 6.19 13.56
N GLY A 256 -3.06 7.22 14.04
CA GLY A 256 -3.96 7.15 15.19
C GLY A 256 -3.21 6.86 16.50
N TRP A 257 -4.01 6.52 17.51
CA TRP A 257 -3.57 5.92 18.77
C TRP A 257 -4.13 4.49 18.83
N ASN A 258 -3.66 3.66 19.77
CA ASN A 258 -4.32 2.37 20.00
C ASN A 258 -5.79 2.61 20.41
N ASP A 259 -6.71 2.09 19.62
CA ASP A 259 -8.12 1.89 20.01
C ASP A 259 -8.23 0.81 21.10
#